data_AF-A0A559KJU2-F1
#
_entry.id   AF-A0A559KJU2-F1
#
_cell.length_a   1.000
_cell.length_b   1.000
_cell.length_c   1.000
_cell.angle_alpha   90.00
_cell.angle_beta   90.00
_cell.angle_gamma   90.00
#
_symmetry.space_group_name_H-M   'P 1'
#
loop_
_entity.id
_entity.type
_entity.pdbx_description
1 polymer ?
#
loop_
_entity_poly.entity_id
_entity_poly.type
_entity_poly.pdbx_seq_one_letter_code
_entity_poly.pdbx_strand_id
1 'polypeptide(L)'
;MVKINFVNARHKRRKKILKLAKGYFGSKSVLYKTAHEQVMRSLQYSYRDRRQRKRDFRKLWIIRINACCLEHNIKYSHFIHGLSLSKVLVNRKMLADMAMQEPEMFGHYVSLAKNNLKIQQDSILVEKENQKKEAIDIENQKYFSLEQRIKKNNEFKVEDQLIQKQEKSEDLILNKMLLSELKKLAKEYKIKNISKFKKADLIKFLEEYKRK
;
A
#
# COMPACT_ATOMS: atom_id res chain seq x y z
N MET A 1 -16.25 -65.39 -48.72
CA MET A 1 -15.94 -64.68 -47.46
C MET A 1 -15.54 -65.69 -46.40
N VAL A 2 -14.34 -65.58 -45.81
CA VAL A 2 -13.81 -66.57 -44.85
C VAL A 2 -14.38 -66.34 -43.46
N LYS A 3 -14.85 -67.39 -42.79
CA LYS A 3 -15.39 -67.32 -41.42
C LYS A 3 -14.25 -67.33 -40.39
N ILE A 4 -14.08 -66.23 -39.66
CA ILE A 4 -13.06 -66.09 -38.61
C ILE A 4 -13.66 -66.40 -37.23
N ASN A 5 -12.95 -67.15 -36.39
CA ASN A 5 -13.38 -67.50 -35.03
C ASN A 5 -12.65 -66.68 -33.95
N PHE A 6 -13.40 -65.98 -33.09
CA PHE A 6 -12.87 -65.08 -32.06
C PHE A 6 -12.85 -65.67 -30.63
N VAL A 7 -13.18 -66.96 -30.46
CA VAL A 7 -13.30 -67.61 -29.14
C VAL A 7 -12.01 -67.47 -28.31
N ASN A 8 -10.85 -67.79 -28.89
CA ASN A 8 -9.56 -67.71 -28.18
C ASN A 8 -9.21 -66.29 -27.73
N ALA A 9 -9.44 -65.30 -28.58
CA ALA A 9 -9.21 -63.89 -28.26
C ALA A 9 -10.11 -63.41 -27.11
N ARG A 10 -11.40 -63.82 -27.12
CA ARG A 10 -12.36 -63.53 -26.05
C ARG A 10 -11.92 -64.11 -24.70
N HIS A 11 -11.48 -65.37 -24.68
CA HIS A 11 -10.98 -66.02 -23.45
C HIS A 11 -9.73 -65.32 -22.90
N LYS A 12 -8.78 -64.94 -23.77
CA LYS A 12 -7.58 -64.19 -23.37
C LYS A 12 -7.94 -62.85 -22.70
N ARG A 13 -8.85 -62.07 -23.29
CA ARG A 13 -9.33 -60.80 -22.70
C ARG A 13 -9.98 -61.02 -21.33
N ARG A 14 -10.83 -62.04 -21.20
CA ARG A 14 -11.51 -62.36 -19.94
C ARG A 14 -10.53 -62.75 -18.84
N LYS A 15 -9.56 -63.62 -19.14
CA LYS A 15 -8.50 -64.02 -18.20
C LYS A 15 -7.65 -62.83 -17.75
N LYS A 16 -7.32 -61.89 -18.65
CA LYS A 16 -6.57 -60.66 -18.31
C LYS A 16 -7.30 -59.82 -17.25
N ILE A 17 -8.58 -59.55 -17.45
CA ILE A 17 -9.37 -58.75 -16.50
C ILE A 17 -9.53 -59.46 -15.16
N LEU A 18 -9.84 -60.76 -15.16
CA LEU A 18 -9.96 -61.52 -13.92
C LEU A 18 -8.63 -61.61 -13.15
N LYS A 19 -7.49 -61.61 -13.86
CA LYS A 19 -6.16 -61.53 -13.22
C LYS A 19 -5.95 -60.20 -12.48
N LEU A 20 -6.43 -59.09 -13.04
CA LEU A 20 -6.37 -57.76 -12.41
C LEU A 20 -7.37 -57.62 -11.24
N ALA A 21 -8.50 -58.32 -11.31
CA ALA A 21 -9.56 -58.29 -10.31
C ALA A 21 -9.33 -59.23 -9.11
N LYS A 22 -8.19 -59.92 -9.06
CA LYS A 22 -7.84 -60.79 -7.92
C LYS A 22 -7.81 -59.96 -6.63
N GLY A 23 -8.41 -60.51 -5.58
CA GLY A 23 -8.54 -59.84 -4.27
C GLY A 23 -9.78 -58.96 -4.12
N TYR A 24 -10.59 -58.77 -5.18
CA TYR A 24 -11.88 -58.09 -5.04
C TYR A 24 -12.91 -58.97 -4.32
N PHE A 25 -13.78 -58.33 -3.55
CA PHE A 25 -14.80 -59.01 -2.75
C PHE A 25 -15.92 -59.61 -3.62
N GLY A 26 -16.34 -60.83 -3.28
CA GLY A 26 -17.49 -61.52 -3.86
C GLY A 26 -17.44 -61.66 -5.39
N SER A 27 -18.56 -61.40 -6.05
CA SER A 27 -18.72 -61.59 -7.50
C SER A 27 -17.81 -60.70 -8.36
N LYS A 28 -17.16 -59.68 -7.79
CA LYS A 28 -16.24 -58.77 -8.48
C LYS A 28 -14.88 -59.41 -8.79
N SER A 29 -14.54 -60.54 -8.19
CA SER A 29 -13.33 -61.31 -8.54
C SER A 29 -13.59 -62.51 -9.46
N VAL A 30 -14.86 -62.94 -9.58
CA VAL A 30 -15.25 -64.18 -10.29
C VAL A 30 -15.96 -63.90 -11.62
N LEU A 31 -16.97 -63.02 -11.63
CA LEU A 31 -17.79 -62.77 -12.83
C LEU A 31 -17.15 -61.68 -13.69
N TYR A 32 -17.02 -61.93 -15.00
CA TYR A 32 -16.29 -61.02 -15.90
C TYR A 32 -16.91 -59.62 -16.00
N LYS A 33 -18.24 -59.51 -16.09
CA LYS A 33 -18.92 -58.21 -16.27
C LYS A 33 -18.69 -57.30 -15.06
N THR A 34 -18.99 -57.80 -13.87
CA THR A 34 -18.79 -57.07 -12.59
C THR A 34 -17.31 -56.80 -12.32
N ALA A 35 -16.42 -57.76 -12.60
CA ALA A 35 -14.98 -57.57 -12.49
C ALA A 35 -14.47 -56.47 -13.42
N HIS A 36 -14.93 -56.45 -14.67
CA HIS A 36 -14.53 -55.45 -15.65
C HIS A 36 -14.92 -54.03 -15.22
N GLU A 37 -16.17 -53.84 -14.78
CA GLU A 37 -16.64 -52.55 -14.24
C GLU A 37 -15.82 -52.11 -13.02
N GLN A 38 -15.53 -53.04 -12.11
CA GLN A 38 -14.73 -52.75 -10.93
C GLN A 38 -13.30 -52.37 -11.29
N VAL A 39 -12.64 -53.12 -12.17
CA VAL A 39 -11.28 -52.85 -12.63
C VAL A 39 -11.21 -51.47 -13.30
N MET A 40 -12.19 -51.12 -14.15
CA MET A 40 -12.23 -49.79 -14.78
C MET A 40 -12.27 -48.66 -13.73
N ARG A 41 -13.16 -48.77 -12.74
CA ARG A 41 -13.25 -47.80 -11.64
C ARG A 41 -11.98 -47.76 -10.80
N SER A 42 -11.42 -48.90 -10.45
CA SER A 42 -10.17 -49.01 -9.69
C SER A 42 -8.98 -48.41 -10.42
N LEU A 43 -8.90 -48.54 -11.74
CA LEU A 43 -7.87 -47.89 -12.56
C LEU A 43 -8.04 -46.37 -12.57
N GLN A 44 -9.28 -45.88 -12.69
CA GLN A 44 -9.58 -44.45 -12.61
C GLN A 44 -9.19 -43.86 -11.23
N TYR A 45 -9.56 -44.55 -10.14
CA TYR A 45 -9.15 -44.16 -8.79
C TYR A 45 -7.65 -44.21 -8.62
N SER A 46 -6.97 -45.28 -9.06
CA SER A 46 -5.51 -45.37 -9.02
C SER A 46 -4.83 -44.19 -9.72
N TYR A 47 -5.33 -43.77 -10.88
CA TYR A 47 -4.82 -42.61 -11.61
C TYR A 47 -4.99 -41.30 -10.83
N ARG A 48 -6.21 -41.04 -10.34
CA ARG A 48 -6.51 -39.86 -9.51
C ARG A 48 -5.67 -39.85 -8.23
N ASP A 49 -5.62 -40.98 -7.54
CA ASP A 49 -5.02 -41.11 -6.21
C ASP A 49 -3.50 -41.05 -6.26
N ARG A 50 -2.85 -41.42 -7.38
CA ARG A 50 -1.41 -41.12 -7.58
C ARG A 50 -1.11 -39.63 -7.54
N ARG A 51 -2.02 -38.78 -8.05
CA ARG A 51 -1.88 -37.32 -7.97
C ARG A 51 -2.25 -36.81 -6.57
N GLN A 52 -3.29 -37.37 -5.96
CA GLN A 52 -3.75 -36.99 -4.63
C GLN A 52 -2.75 -37.32 -3.52
N ARG A 53 -2.09 -38.49 -3.61
CA ARG A 53 -1.08 -38.94 -2.64
C ARG A 53 0.04 -37.92 -2.40
N LYS A 54 0.45 -37.18 -3.44
CA LYS A 54 1.43 -36.09 -3.31
C LYS A 54 0.93 -34.97 -2.39
N ARG A 55 -0.36 -34.65 -2.47
CA ARG A 55 -1.03 -33.65 -1.60
C ARG A 55 -1.20 -34.18 -0.20
N ASP A 56 -1.58 -35.45 -0.04
CA ASP A 56 -1.78 -36.07 1.27
C ASP A 56 -0.46 -36.14 2.06
N PHE A 57 0.65 -36.52 1.40
CA PHE A 57 1.98 -36.45 2.03
C PHE A 57 2.38 -35.02 2.39
N ARG A 58 2.11 -34.04 1.53
CA ARG A 58 2.38 -32.64 1.85
C ARG A 58 1.58 -32.17 3.06
N LYS A 59 0.31 -32.54 3.17
CA LYS A 59 -0.52 -32.25 4.35
C LYS A 59 0.10 -32.87 5.60
N LEU A 60 0.50 -34.14 5.53
CA LEU A 60 1.15 -34.83 6.64
C LEU A 60 2.45 -34.12 7.08
N TRP A 61 3.30 -33.72 6.14
CA TRP A 61 4.53 -33.00 6.45
C TRP A 61 4.24 -31.65 7.12
N ILE A 62 3.24 -30.91 6.65
CA ILE A 62 2.84 -29.65 7.27
C ILE A 62 2.35 -29.88 8.70
N ILE A 63 1.53 -30.92 8.94
CA ILE A 63 1.03 -31.25 10.28
C ILE A 63 2.20 -31.56 11.23
N ARG A 64 3.17 -32.38 10.79
CA ARG A 64 4.36 -32.72 11.58
C ARG A 64 5.21 -31.50 11.91
N ILE A 65 5.51 -30.67 10.91
CA ILE A 65 6.27 -29.43 11.12
C ILE A 65 5.52 -28.50 12.07
N ASN A 66 4.20 -28.35 11.90
CA ASN A 66 3.40 -27.48 12.75
C ASN A 66 3.43 -27.93 14.21
N ALA A 67 3.34 -29.24 14.48
CA ALA A 67 3.44 -29.76 15.85
C ALA A 67 4.77 -29.36 16.51
N CYS A 68 5.90 -29.57 15.83
CA CYS A 68 7.21 -29.18 16.36
C CYS A 68 7.37 -27.64 16.47
N CYS A 69 6.83 -26.88 15.52
CA CYS A 69 6.81 -25.42 15.62
C CYS A 69 6.04 -24.92 16.86
N LEU A 70 4.95 -25.61 17.25
CA LEU A 70 4.19 -25.28 18.45
C LEU A 70 5.02 -25.46 19.72
N GLU A 71 5.81 -26.52 19.81
CA GLU A 71 6.74 -26.76 20.93
C GLU A 71 7.76 -25.62 21.07
N HIS A 72 8.18 -25.03 19.95
CA HIS A 72 9.07 -23.87 19.93
C HIS A 72 8.35 -22.51 19.95
N ASN A 73 7.05 -22.47 20.26
CA ASN A 73 6.24 -21.26 20.33
C ASN A 73 6.30 -20.38 19.06
N ILE A 74 6.30 -20.99 17.88
CA ILE A 74 6.20 -20.28 16.59
C ILE A 74 5.08 -20.89 15.74
N LYS A 75 4.35 -20.06 15.00
CA LYS A 75 3.34 -20.55 14.05
C LYS A 75 4.04 -21.04 12.77
N TYR A 76 3.55 -22.13 12.17
CA TYR A 76 4.08 -22.67 10.91
C TYR A 76 4.24 -21.60 9.80
N SER A 77 3.26 -20.71 9.64
CA SER A 77 3.31 -19.66 8.61
C SER A 77 4.51 -18.72 8.79
N HIS A 78 4.75 -18.31 10.04
CA HIS A 78 5.86 -17.43 10.40
C HIS A 78 7.19 -18.16 10.24
N PHE A 79 7.26 -19.43 10.66
CA PHE A 79 8.45 -20.25 10.49
C PHE A 79 8.86 -20.38 9.01
N ILE A 80 7.94 -20.74 8.13
CA ILE A 80 8.22 -20.87 6.68
C ILE A 80 8.60 -19.51 6.07
N HIS A 81 7.93 -18.43 6.49
CA HIS A 81 8.28 -17.09 6.04
C HIS A 81 9.70 -16.70 6.48
N GLY A 82 10.07 -16.92 7.74
CA GLY A 82 11.42 -16.67 8.27
C GLY A 82 12.50 -17.51 7.58
N LEU A 83 12.21 -18.77 7.22
CA LEU A 83 13.12 -19.59 6.41
C LEU A 83 13.27 -19.04 4.98
N SER A 84 12.20 -18.49 4.39
CA SER A 84 12.25 -17.86 3.08
C SER A 84 13.10 -16.59 3.10
N LEU A 85 13.00 -15.77 4.16
CA LEU A 85 13.81 -14.56 4.34
C LEU A 85 15.30 -14.88 4.47
N SER A 86 15.62 -15.95 5.21
CA SER A 86 16.99 -16.46 5.34
C SER A 86 17.52 -17.18 4.09
N LYS A 87 16.74 -17.23 2.99
CA LYS A 87 17.08 -17.88 1.72
C LYS A 87 17.39 -19.39 1.85
N VAL A 88 16.84 -20.03 2.87
CA VAL A 88 16.99 -21.47 3.12
C VAL A 88 15.99 -22.24 2.25
N LEU A 89 16.47 -22.81 1.15
CA LEU A 89 15.65 -23.57 0.19
C LEU A 89 15.51 -25.04 0.60
N VAL A 90 14.80 -25.31 1.71
CA VAL A 90 14.60 -26.68 2.21
C VAL A 90 13.18 -27.19 1.91
N ASN A 91 13.11 -28.44 1.44
CA ASN A 91 11.85 -29.12 1.18
C ASN A 91 11.11 -29.49 2.47
N ARG A 92 9.78 -29.40 2.44
CA ARG A 92 8.91 -29.76 3.58
C ARG A 92 9.01 -31.23 3.99
N LYS A 93 9.34 -32.13 3.04
CA LYS A 93 9.64 -33.53 3.36
C LYS A 93 10.82 -33.61 4.34
N MET A 94 11.92 -32.89 4.05
CA MET A 94 13.13 -32.92 4.87
C MET A 94 12.91 -32.21 6.20
N LEU A 95 12.22 -31.07 6.21
CA LEU A 95 11.86 -30.38 7.46
C LEU A 95 11.02 -31.27 8.37
N ALA A 96 10.06 -32.01 7.82
CA ALA A 96 9.24 -32.93 8.60
C ALA A 96 10.01 -34.16 9.10
N ASP A 97 11.08 -34.56 8.41
CA ASP A 97 11.93 -35.67 8.83
C ASP A 97 12.88 -35.23 9.95
N MET A 98 13.55 -34.09 9.76
CA MET A 98 14.39 -33.44 10.78
C MET A 98 13.60 -33.15 12.06
N ALA A 99 12.37 -32.64 11.94
CA ALA A 99 11.50 -32.38 13.10
C ALA A 99 11.21 -33.63 13.94
N MET A 100 11.30 -34.84 13.37
CA MET A 100 11.00 -36.10 14.06
C MET A 100 12.27 -36.83 14.51
N GLN A 101 13.34 -36.79 13.72
CA GLN A 101 14.58 -37.52 13.97
C GLN A 101 15.58 -36.70 14.82
N GLU A 102 15.64 -35.39 14.58
CA GLU A 102 16.68 -34.49 15.11
C GLU A 102 16.04 -33.17 15.58
N PRO A 103 15.36 -33.16 16.76
CA PRO A 103 14.66 -31.98 17.26
C PRO A 103 15.60 -30.80 17.54
N GLU A 104 16.85 -31.08 17.94
CA GLU A 104 17.87 -30.04 18.18
C GLU A 104 18.20 -29.27 16.90
N MET A 105 18.42 -29.97 15.80
CA MET A 105 18.66 -29.37 14.48
C MET A 105 17.48 -28.52 14.02
N PHE A 106 16.25 -29.02 14.22
CA PHE A 106 15.05 -28.25 13.93
C PHE A 106 14.98 -26.95 14.76
N GLY A 107 15.38 -26.99 16.03
CA GLY A 107 15.48 -25.82 16.91
C GLY A 107 16.42 -24.73 16.38
N HIS A 108 17.54 -25.10 15.76
CA HIS A 108 18.45 -24.15 15.10
C HIS A 108 17.77 -23.44 13.93
N TYR A 109 17.02 -24.15 13.09
CA TYR A 109 16.24 -23.56 12.01
C TYR A 109 15.15 -22.62 12.53
N VAL A 110 14.49 -22.98 13.64
CA VAL A 110 13.48 -22.10 14.27
C VAL A 110 14.12 -20.82 14.78
N SER A 111 15.28 -20.91 15.43
CA SER A 111 16.02 -19.74 15.91
C SER A 111 16.43 -18.82 14.75
N LEU A 112 16.97 -19.40 13.67
CA LEU A 112 17.30 -18.67 12.44
C LEU A 112 16.07 -17.95 11.86
N ALA A 113 14.92 -18.64 11.78
CA ALA A 113 13.68 -18.07 11.28
C ALA A 113 13.18 -16.91 12.16
N LYS A 114 13.22 -17.06 13.49
CA LYS A 114 12.83 -15.99 14.44
C LYS A 114 13.70 -14.74 14.29
N ASN A 115 15.01 -14.90 14.13
CA ASN A 115 15.92 -13.77 13.97
C ASN A 115 15.62 -12.97 12.70
N ASN A 116 15.39 -13.64 11.58
CA ASN A 116 15.07 -12.97 10.32
C ASN A 116 13.68 -12.30 10.32
N LEU A 117 12.70 -12.89 11.03
CA LEU A 117 11.42 -12.23 11.23
C LEU A 117 11.55 -10.92 12.01
N LYS A 118 12.37 -10.91 13.06
CA LYS A 118 12.65 -9.68 13.83
C LYS A 118 13.31 -8.62 12.95
N ILE A 119 14.34 -8.99 12.20
CA ILE A 119 15.02 -8.07 11.26
C ILE A 119 14.02 -7.42 10.29
N GLN A 120 13.09 -8.20 9.74
CA GLN A 120 12.05 -7.68 8.86
C GLN A 120 11.07 -6.75 9.59
N GLN A 121 10.68 -7.08 10.82
CA GLN A 121 9.81 -6.23 11.63
C GLN A 121 10.48 -4.90 11.94
N ASP A 122 11.76 -4.94 12.33
CA ASP A 122 12.57 -3.77 12.65
C ASP A 122 12.74 -2.87 11.42
N SER A 123 13.01 -3.44 10.24
CA SER A 123 13.11 -2.65 9.00
C SER A 123 11.78 -1.94 8.66
N ILE A 124 10.64 -2.62 8.84
CA ILE A 124 9.32 -2.04 8.60
C ILE A 124 9.01 -0.91 9.59
N LEU A 125 9.42 -1.05 10.86
CA LEU A 125 9.22 0.00 11.87
C LEU A 125 10.02 1.25 11.53
N VAL A 126 11.28 1.11 11.12
CA VAL A 126 12.15 2.22 10.71
C VAL A 126 11.57 2.95 9.49
N GLU A 127 11.07 2.23 8.49
CA GLU A 127 10.44 2.83 7.31
C GLU A 127 9.20 3.67 7.68
N LYS A 128 8.36 3.17 8.59
CA LYS A 128 7.18 3.89 9.08
C LYS A 128 7.54 5.15 9.86
N GLU A 129 8.58 5.10 10.68
CA GLU A 129 9.07 6.26 11.42
C GLU A 129 9.61 7.35 10.50
N ASN A 130 10.34 6.97 9.46
CA ASN A 130 10.87 7.93 8.47
C ASN A 130 9.74 8.62 7.70
N GLN A 131 8.74 7.85 7.22
CA GLN A 131 7.56 8.43 6.57
C GLN A 131 6.81 9.42 7.47
N LYS A 132 6.73 9.13 8.78
CA LYS A 132 6.10 10.03 9.75
C LYS A 132 6.89 11.32 9.94
N LYS A 133 8.23 11.26 9.99
CA LYS A 133 9.10 12.44 10.08
C LYS A 133 8.98 13.30 8.82
N GLU A 134 9.04 12.68 7.65
CA GLU A 134 8.86 13.36 6.37
C GLU A 134 7.49 14.06 6.28
N ALA A 135 6.42 13.41 6.76
CA ALA A 135 5.09 14.02 6.81
C ALA A 135 5.04 15.26 7.72
N ILE A 136 5.69 15.21 8.88
CA ILE A 136 5.80 16.33 9.83
C ILE A 136 6.59 17.49 9.20
N ASP A 137 7.70 17.19 8.52
CA ASP A 137 8.52 18.20 7.86
C ASP A 137 7.76 18.93 6.75
N ILE A 138 6.97 18.20 5.95
CA ILE A 138 6.08 18.77 4.92
C ILE A 138 5.02 19.68 5.55
N GLU A 139 4.43 19.22 6.65
CA GLU A 139 3.42 19.98 7.39
C GLU A 139 4.00 21.28 7.97
N ASN A 140 5.19 21.22 8.56
CA ASN A 140 5.92 22.39 9.07
C ASN A 140 6.25 23.40 7.96
N GLN A 141 6.70 22.93 6.78
CA GLN A 141 6.95 23.80 5.62
C GLN A 141 5.68 24.51 5.14
N LYS A 142 4.54 23.80 5.15
CA LYS A 142 3.23 24.37 4.81
C LYS A 142 2.84 25.47 5.80
N TYR A 143 3.00 25.26 7.11
CA TYR A 143 2.72 26.29 8.11
C TYR A 143 3.63 27.52 7.97
N PHE A 144 4.93 27.32 7.76
CA PHE A 144 5.88 28.41 7.57
C PHE A 144 5.53 29.29 6.35
N SER A 145 5.14 28.68 5.23
CA SER A 145 4.71 29.42 4.04
C SER A 145 3.38 30.19 4.25
N LEU A 146 2.46 29.67 5.06
CA LEU A 146 1.23 30.36 5.45
C LEU A 146 1.53 31.58 6.33
N GLU A 147 2.44 31.43 7.30
CA GLU A 147 2.87 32.53 8.17
C GLU A 147 3.51 33.68 7.39
N GLN A 148 4.38 33.35 6.41
CA GLN A 148 4.98 34.35 5.53
C GLN A 148 3.92 35.10 4.70
N ARG A 149 2.90 34.40 4.19
CA ARG A 149 1.77 35.02 3.47
C ARG A 149 0.95 35.94 4.38
N ILE A 150 0.70 35.55 5.63
CA ILE A 150 -0.04 36.35 6.62
C ILE A 150 0.73 37.63 6.98
N LYS A 151 2.04 37.51 7.26
CA LYS A 151 2.90 38.69 7.51
C LYS A 151 2.85 39.68 6.35
N LYS A 152 3.02 39.19 5.13
CA LYS A 152 3.01 40.02 3.91
C LYS A 152 1.67 40.73 3.70
N ASN A 153 0.55 40.06 3.97
CA ASN A 153 -0.78 40.68 3.89
C ASN A 153 -1.02 41.72 5.00
N ASN A 154 -0.51 41.50 6.21
CA ASN A 154 -0.63 42.46 7.30
C ASN A 154 0.25 43.71 7.07
N GLU A 155 1.45 43.55 6.52
CA GLU A 155 2.31 44.67 6.10
C GLU A 155 1.59 45.56 5.07
N PHE A 156 1.00 44.94 4.04
CA PHE A 156 0.19 45.65 3.04
C PHE A 156 -0.96 46.46 3.69
N LYS A 157 -1.60 45.87 4.71
CA LYS A 157 -2.71 46.51 5.45
C LYS A 157 -2.25 47.68 6.33
N VAL A 158 -1.01 47.64 6.84
CA VAL A 158 -0.40 48.71 7.64
C VAL A 158 0.05 49.86 6.74
N GLU A 159 0.60 49.55 5.57
CA GLU A 159 0.96 50.55 4.54
C GLU A 159 -0.29 51.32 4.06
N ASP A 160 -1.39 50.61 3.76
CA ASP A 160 -2.66 51.24 3.40
C ASP A 160 -3.21 52.16 4.51
N GLN A 161 -3.04 51.80 5.78
CA GLN A 161 -3.46 52.63 6.93
C GLN A 161 -2.59 53.86 7.14
N LEU A 162 -1.29 53.78 6.83
CA LEU A 162 -0.35 54.90 6.90
C LEU A 162 -0.63 55.92 5.80
N ILE A 163 -0.91 55.46 4.58
CA ILE A 163 -1.31 56.30 3.45
C ILE A 163 -2.60 57.08 3.79
N GLN A 164 -3.61 56.41 4.33
CA GLN A 164 -4.85 57.08 4.77
C GLN A 164 -4.65 58.10 5.91
N LYS A 165 -3.65 57.90 6.78
CA LYS A 165 -3.28 58.86 7.83
C LYS A 165 -2.55 60.07 7.25
N GLN A 166 -1.68 59.86 6.26
CA GLN A 166 -0.97 60.94 5.57
C GLN A 166 -1.94 61.81 4.76
N GLU A 167 -2.83 61.21 3.98
CA GLU A 167 -3.88 61.93 3.24
C GLU A 167 -4.77 62.77 4.17
N LYS A 168 -5.27 62.19 5.28
CA LYS A 168 -6.05 62.94 6.28
C LYS A 168 -5.28 64.11 6.91
N SER A 169 -3.98 63.95 7.13
CA SER A 169 -3.14 65.02 7.70
C SER A 169 -2.90 66.15 6.70
N GLU A 170 -2.72 65.83 5.42
CA GLU A 170 -2.54 66.80 4.34
C GLU A 170 -3.83 67.59 4.05
N ASP A 171 -4.99 66.92 4.07
CA ASP A 171 -6.31 67.58 3.93
C ASP A 171 -6.58 68.55 5.11
N LEU A 172 -6.12 68.20 6.32
CA LEU A 172 -6.16 69.06 7.52
C LEU A 172 -5.22 70.27 7.42
N ILE A 173 -4.05 70.10 6.80
CA ILE A 173 -3.07 71.17 6.55
C ILE A 173 -3.63 72.17 5.52
N LEU A 174 -4.22 71.67 4.43
CA LEU A 174 -4.78 72.49 3.36
C LEU A 174 -5.97 73.34 3.85
N ASN A 175 -6.81 72.79 4.73
CA ASN A 175 -7.92 73.52 5.34
C ASN A 175 -7.47 74.65 6.29
N LYS A 176 -6.32 74.48 6.97
CA LYS A 176 -5.76 75.47 7.92
C LYS A 176 -5.03 76.63 7.23
N MET A 177 -4.50 76.46 6.02
CA MET A 177 -3.77 77.51 5.28
C MET A 177 -4.62 78.74 4.97
N LEU A 178 -4.01 79.90 4.87
CA LEU A 178 -4.70 81.14 4.52
C LEU A 178 -4.99 81.21 3.01
N LEU A 179 -6.00 81.99 2.61
CA LEU A 179 -6.39 82.11 1.20
C LEU A 179 -5.25 82.59 0.29
N SER A 180 -4.35 83.43 0.82
CA SER A 180 -3.16 83.92 0.12
C SER A 180 -2.16 82.79 -0.18
N GLU A 181 -1.97 81.88 0.76
CA GLU A 181 -1.07 80.71 0.65
C GLU A 181 -1.64 79.69 -0.33
N LEU A 182 -2.95 79.42 -0.25
CA LEU A 182 -3.66 78.56 -1.20
C LEU A 182 -3.62 79.09 -2.63
N LYS A 183 -3.71 80.42 -2.81
CA LYS A 183 -3.57 81.07 -4.13
C LYS A 183 -2.14 81.00 -4.69
N LYS A 184 -1.10 81.05 -3.83
CA LYS A 184 0.29 80.85 -4.24
C LYS A 184 0.53 79.42 -4.72
N LEU A 185 0.12 78.43 -3.93
CA LEU A 185 0.18 77.01 -4.31
C LEU A 185 -0.58 76.73 -5.61
N ALA A 186 -1.81 77.23 -5.75
CA ALA A 186 -2.60 77.06 -6.98
C ALA A 186 -1.96 77.69 -8.24
N LYS A 187 -1.12 78.72 -8.06
CA LYS A 187 -0.36 79.36 -9.14
C LYS A 187 0.82 78.50 -9.60
N GLU A 188 1.50 77.84 -8.67
CA GLU A 188 2.57 76.87 -8.97
C GLU A 188 2.04 75.67 -9.75
N TYR A 189 0.85 75.17 -9.39
CA TYR A 189 0.12 74.13 -10.14
C TYR A 189 -0.59 74.62 -11.42
N LYS A 190 -0.32 75.86 -11.85
CA LYS A 190 -0.78 76.45 -13.14
C LYS A 190 -2.30 76.44 -13.37
N ILE A 191 -3.10 76.55 -12.30
CA ILE A 191 -4.57 76.65 -12.42
C ILE A 191 -4.96 78.02 -13.01
N LYS A 192 -5.84 78.06 -14.01
CA LYS A 192 -6.29 79.31 -14.64
C LYS A 192 -7.46 79.93 -13.85
N ASN A 193 -7.59 81.27 -13.86
CA ASN A 193 -8.64 82.05 -13.16
C ASN A 193 -8.59 82.07 -11.61
N ILE A 194 -7.41 82.03 -11.01
CA ILE A 194 -7.17 82.00 -9.54
C ILE A 194 -7.82 83.17 -8.78
N SER A 195 -7.97 84.34 -9.41
CA SER A 195 -8.48 85.55 -8.75
C SER A 195 -9.94 85.46 -8.32
N LYS A 196 -10.78 84.69 -9.05
CA LYS A 196 -12.22 84.63 -8.86
C LYS A 196 -12.69 83.57 -7.84
N PHE A 197 -11.83 82.62 -7.49
CA PHE A 197 -12.21 81.51 -6.62
C PHE A 197 -12.16 81.86 -5.13
N LYS A 198 -13.13 81.34 -4.36
CA LYS A 198 -13.14 81.42 -2.91
C LYS A 198 -12.25 80.32 -2.32
N LYS A 199 -11.94 80.45 -1.01
CA LYS A 199 -11.07 79.52 -0.29
C LYS A 199 -11.49 78.06 -0.44
N ALA A 200 -12.78 77.78 -0.27
CA ALA A 200 -13.34 76.44 -0.39
C ALA A 200 -13.21 75.86 -1.82
N ASP A 201 -13.44 76.69 -2.85
CA ASP A 201 -13.32 76.27 -4.25
C ASP A 201 -11.86 75.90 -4.58
N LEU A 202 -10.89 76.68 -4.10
CA LEU A 202 -9.45 76.42 -4.28
C LEU A 202 -8.99 75.15 -3.55
N ILE A 203 -9.46 74.91 -2.32
CA ILE A 203 -9.18 73.68 -1.57
C ILE A 203 -9.71 72.46 -2.34
N LYS A 204 -10.97 72.53 -2.79
CA LYS A 204 -11.61 71.43 -3.54
C LYS A 204 -10.90 71.14 -4.86
N PHE A 205 -10.50 72.16 -5.62
CA PHE A 205 -9.73 71.97 -6.85
C PHE A 205 -8.35 71.35 -6.59
N LEU A 206 -7.67 71.74 -5.52
CA LEU A 206 -6.35 71.19 -5.15
C LEU A 206 -6.45 69.75 -4.62
N GLU A 207 -7.50 69.41 -3.86
CA GLU A 207 -7.83 68.02 -3.47
C GLU A 207 -8.14 67.15 -4.70
N GLU A 208 -8.92 67.67 -5.65
CA GLU A 208 -9.31 66.93 -6.87
C GLU A 208 -8.14 66.75 -7.85
N TYR A 209 -7.18 67.69 -7.89
CA TYR A 209 -5.96 67.58 -8.68
C TYR A 209 -4.96 66.59 -8.07
N LYS A 210 -4.98 66.37 -6.75
CA LYS A 210 -4.16 65.36 -6.06
C LYS A 210 -4.71 63.94 -6.17
N ARG A 211 -6.03 63.78 -6.31
CA ARG A 211 -6.70 62.45 -6.46
C ARG A 211 -6.67 61.89 -7.89
N LYS A 212 -6.36 62.71 -8.91
CA LYS A 212 -6.12 62.28 -10.29
C LYS A 212 -4.65 61.99 -10.51
#